data_AF-A0A957HZ59-F1
#
_entry.id   AF-A0A957HZ59-F1
#
_cell.length_a   1.000
_cell.length_b   1.000
_cell.length_c   1.000
_cell.angle_alpha   90.00
_cell.angle_beta   90.00
_cell.angle_gamma   90.00
#
_symmetry.space_group_name_H-M   'P 1'
#
loop_
_entity.id
_entity.type
_entity.pdbx_description
1 polymer ?
#
loop_
_entity_poly.entity_id
_entity_poly.type
_entity_poly.pdbx_seq_one_letter_code
_entity_poly.pdbx_strand_id
1 'polypeptide(L)'
;MTPKRLFVLLFALALFVLSVRETLDPDMWWHLRTGQVIWESGAIPQTDLFSFTVPDHLWVVQQWLTDVLMWLIYQAAGLRGLSVFFALLVMATYLLVFARCAGRPYLAAGVVLLALFAASLPIGVRPQMFNIFFFALFLFLVEGVRQGKFRARAFFWLPPLTALWANMHSGYLSGVALLGVYVFGEGLQILWPWKGEARDGATEVNPRLSLGQVGLLALMMALSMLAALLNPRGIDLVLFPLFTLSSDAIQSHIVEWFSPDFRLVYFQIFAGMMALGLLAFALSRKRPSLTDLLLFLGTAGMGLISARHIPLFTVAAASVIARALLASLEGTRL
;
A
#
# COMPACT_ATOMS: atom_id res chain seq x y z
N MET A 1 -21.77 6.18 -24.47
CA MET A 1 -20.55 6.02 -23.63
C MET A 1 -19.38 5.70 -24.55
N THR A 2 -18.20 6.32 -24.38
CA THR A 2 -17.04 6.04 -25.27
C THR A 2 -16.44 4.66 -24.95
N PRO A 3 -15.79 3.96 -25.92
CA PRO A 3 -15.16 2.66 -25.67
C PRO A 3 -14.15 2.68 -24.51
N LYS A 4 -13.39 3.78 -24.37
CA LYS A 4 -12.45 3.98 -23.25
C LYS A 4 -13.15 4.05 -21.90
N ARG A 5 -14.28 4.76 -21.80
CA ARG A 5 -15.07 4.86 -20.55
C ARG A 5 -15.73 3.51 -20.21
N LEU A 6 -16.24 2.80 -21.22
CA LEU A 6 -16.78 1.45 -21.04
C LEU A 6 -15.70 0.49 -20.50
N PHE A 7 -14.50 0.50 -21.10
CA PHE A 7 -13.39 -0.32 -20.64
C PHE A 7 -13.03 -0.05 -19.17
N VAL A 8 -12.87 1.22 -18.78
CA VAL A 8 -12.54 1.58 -17.39
C VAL A 8 -13.64 1.14 -16.42
N LEU A 9 -14.91 1.26 -16.81
CA LEU A 9 -16.04 0.83 -15.99
C LEU A 9 -16.08 -0.69 -15.83
N LEU A 10 -15.90 -1.45 -16.93
CA LEU A 10 -15.83 -2.90 -16.89
C LEU A 10 -14.60 -3.39 -16.10
N PHE A 11 -13.48 -2.70 -16.23
CA PHE A 11 -12.27 -3.00 -15.47
C PHE A 11 -12.46 -2.76 -13.97
N ALA A 12 -13.06 -1.62 -13.58
CA ALA A 12 -13.43 -1.34 -12.19
C ALA A 12 -14.39 -2.40 -11.64
N LEU A 13 -15.40 -2.79 -12.43
CA LEU A 13 -16.33 -3.86 -12.06
C LEU A 13 -15.60 -5.20 -11.88
N ALA A 14 -14.66 -5.54 -12.77
CA ALA A 14 -13.85 -6.76 -12.63
C ALA A 14 -13.01 -6.74 -11.35
N LEU A 15 -12.34 -5.60 -11.03
CA LEU A 15 -11.61 -5.44 -9.77
C LEU A 15 -12.53 -5.63 -8.56
N PHE A 16 -13.72 -5.05 -8.59
CA PHE A 16 -14.72 -5.20 -7.53
C PHE A 16 -15.11 -6.68 -7.35
N VAL A 17 -15.56 -7.34 -8.42
CA VAL A 17 -16.00 -8.75 -8.36
C VAL A 17 -14.89 -9.68 -7.87
N LEU A 18 -13.65 -9.48 -8.32
CA LEU A 18 -12.49 -10.27 -7.87
C LEU A 18 -12.08 -9.99 -6.42
N SER A 19 -12.51 -8.86 -5.86
CA SER A 19 -12.22 -8.44 -4.48
C SER A 19 -13.33 -8.78 -3.50
N VAL A 20 -14.53 -9.12 -3.97
CA VAL A 20 -15.62 -9.62 -3.11
C VAL A 20 -15.20 -10.99 -2.56
N ARG A 21 -15.03 -11.06 -1.24
CA ARG A 21 -14.66 -12.29 -0.52
C ARG A 21 -15.67 -12.59 0.56
N GLU A 22 -15.87 -13.86 0.83
CA GLU A 22 -16.62 -14.28 2.01
C GLU A 22 -15.87 -13.87 3.28
N THR A 23 -16.63 -13.51 4.31
CA THR A 23 -16.14 -13.15 5.64
C THR A 23 -15.74 -14.40 6.42
N LEU A 24 -14.67 -15.06 5.98
CA LEU A 24 -14.14 -16.29 6.60
C LEU A 24 -12.94 -16.03 7.51
N ASP A 25 -12.59 -14.76 7.70
CA ASP A 25 -11.44 -14.39 8.50
C ASP A 25 -11.69 -14.63 9.99
N PRO A 26 -10.82 -15.36 10.70
CA PRO A 26 -11.01 -15.65 12.12
C PRO A 26 -10.93 -14.38 13.00
N ASP A 27 -10.11 -13.40 12.62
CA ASP A 27 -9.89 -12.17 13.41
C ASP A 27 -11.04 -11.16 13.23
N MET A 28 -11.87 -11.30 12.19
CA MET A 28 -13.00 -10.41 11.94
C MET A 28 -13.95 -10.28 13.13
N TRP A 29 -14.25 -11.39 13.80
CA TRP A 29 -15.18 -11.38 14.94
C TRP A 29 -14.62 -10.59 16.13
N TRP A 30 -13.30 -10.64 16.31
CA TRP A 30 -12.60 -9.81 17.28
C TRP A 30 -12.79 -8.32 16.95
N HIS A 31 -12.56 -7.91 15.70
CA HIS A 31 -12.78 -6.53 15.26
C HIS A 31 -14.21 -6.05 15.49
N LEU A 32 -15.21 -6.87 15.15
CA LEU A 32 -16.61 -6.51 15.35
C LEU A 32 -16.94 -6.34 16.83
N ARG A 33 -16.49 -7.26 17.69
CA ARG A 33 -16.75 -7.18 19.12
C ARG A 33 -16.02 -6.01 19.77
N THR A 34 -14.77 -5.75 19.38
CA THR A 34 -14.04 -4.55 19.82
C THR A 34 -14.75 -3.27 19.41
N GLY A 35 -15.20 -3.18 18.15
CA GLY A 35 -15.94 -2.04 17.64
C GLY A 35 -17.25 -1.79 18.38
N GLN A 36 -17.99 -2.87 18.68
CA GLN A 36 -19.19 -2.80 19.51
C GLN A 36 -18.90 -2.25 20.90
N VAL A 37 -17.88 -2.79 21.59
CA VAL A 37 -17.52 -2.34 22.94
C VAL A 37 -17.13 -0.86 22.94
N ILE A 38 -16.34 -0.41 21.96
CA ILE A 38 -15.97 1.00 21.83
C ILE A 38 -17.20 1.87 21.61
N TRP A 39 -18.10 1.45 20.72
CA TRP A 39 -19.32 2.18 20.40
C TRP A 39 -20.27 2.31 21.60
N GLU A 40 -20.46 1.23 22.36
CA GLU A 40 -21.37 1.19 23.51
C GLU A 40 -20.79 1.91 24.75
N SER A 41 -19.49 1.77 25.00
CA SER A 41 -18.83 2.35 26.18
C SER A 41 -18.33 3.79 25.96
N GLY A 42 -18.12 4.20 24.72
CA GLY A 42 -17.46 5.46 24.38
C GLY A 42 -15.96 5.50 24.68
N ALA A 43 -15.36 4.35 25.05
CA ALA A 43 -13.96 4.26 25.44
C ALA A 43 -13.22 3.16 24.67
N ILE A 44 -11.93 3.38 24.39
CA ILE A 44 -11.07 2.38 23.76
C ILE A 44 -10.55 1.44 24.86
N PRO A 45 -10.82 0.11 24.78
CA PRO A 45 -10.32 -0.85 25.76
C PRO A 45 -8.80 -0.74 25.92
N GLN A 46 -8.31 -0.79 27.16
CA GLN A 46 -6.87 -0.74 27.48
C GLN A 46 -6.27 -2.12 27.75
N THR A 47 -7.11 -3.09 28.10
CA THR A 47 -6.73 -4.47 28.41
C THR A 47 -7.37 -5.44 27.43
N ASP A 48 -6.87 -6.68 27.42
CA ASP A 48 -7.40 -7.76 26.59
C ASP A 48 -8.70 -8.34 27.16
N LEU A 49 -9.83 -7.74 26.76
CA LEU A 49 -11.16 -8.13 27.21
C LEU A 49 -11.58 -9.55 26.79
N PHE A 50 -10.90 -10.18 25.85
CA PHE A 50 -11.31 -11.45 25.27
C PHE A 50 -10.33 -12.58 25.57
N SER A 51 -9.20 -12.30 26.21
CA SER A 51 -8.29 -13.32 26.72
C SER A 51 -8.87 -14.02 27.94
N PHE A 52 -9.03 -15.34 27.84
CA PHE A 52 -9.50 -16.17 28.96
C PHE A 52 -8.44 -16.33 30.07
N THR A 53 -7.15 -16.32 29.71
CA THR A 53 -6.06 -16.65 30.65
C THR A 53 -5.37 -15.43 31.23
N VAL A 54 -5.40 -14.28 30.54
CA VAL A 54 -4.70 -13.05 30.94
C VAL A 54 -5.55 -11.78 30.66
N PRO A 55 -6.75 -11.65 31.27
CA PRO A 55 -7.69 -10.55 30.97
C PRO A 55 -7.17 -9.14 31.33
N ASP A 56 -6.18 -9.05 32.23
CA ASP A 56 -5.58 -7.78 32.65
C ASP A 56 -4.38 -7.37 31.80
N HIS A 57 -3.99 -8.17 30.81
CA HIS A 57 -2.84 -7.85 29.96
C HIS A 57 -3.12 -6.60 29.13
N LEU A 58 -2.14 -5.69 29.07
CA LEU A 58 -2.25 -4.48 28.25
C LEU A 58 -2.39 -4.86 26.78
N TRP A 59 -3.44 -4.34 26.14
CA TRP A 59 -3.68 -4.58 24.73
C TRP A 59 -3.80 -3.24 24.01
N VAL A 60 -2.98 -3.04 22.98
CA VAL A 60 -3.00 -1.82 22.16
C VAL A 60 -3.98 -2.02 21.01
N VAL A 61 -5.19 -1.44 21.14
CA VAL A 61 -6.19 -1.41 20.06
C VAL A 61 -5.77 -0.39 18.99
N GLN A 62 -4.81 -0.79 18.17
CA GLN A 62 -4.17 0.06 17.17
C GLN A 62 -5.08 0.56 16.04
N GLN A 63 -6.23 -0.08 15.84
CA GLN A 63 -7.12 0.11 14.69
C GLN A 63 -8.57 0.35 15.11
N TRP A 64 -8.74 0.98 16.27
CA TRP A 64 -10.03 1.22 16.91
C TRP A 64 -11.06 1.86 15.96
N LEU A 65 -10.64 2.78 15.09
CA LEU A 65 -11.57 3.45 14.16
C LEU A 65 -12.08 2.49 13.10
N THR A 66 -11.24 1.57 12.64
CA THR A 66 -11.66 0.50 11.73
C THR A 66 -12.61 -0.46 12.43
N ASP A 67 -12.32 -0.83 13.68
CA ASP A 67 -13.20 -1.71 14.47
C ASP A 67 -14.61 -1.10 14.61
N VAL A 68 -14.69 0.19 14.99
CA VAL A 68 -15.97 0.92 15.07
C VAL A 68 -16.66 0.99 13.71
N LEU A 69 -15.93 1.30 12.63
CA LEU A 69 -16.49 1.34 11.28
C LEU A 69 -17.06 -0.01 10.85
N MET A 70 -16.34 -1.10 11.13
CA MET A 70 -16.79 -2.46 10.85
C MET A 70 -18.08 -2.77 11.61
N TRP A 71 -18.15 -2.42 12.90
CA TRP A 71 -19.37 -2.59 13.69
C TRP A 71 -20.57 -1.83 13.10
N LEU A 72 -20.39 -0.56 12.73
CA LEU A 72 -21.47 0.25 12.15
C LEU A 72 -21.96 -0.30 10.80
N ILE A 73 -21.05 -0.76 9.94
CA ILE A 73 -21.41 -1.39 8.66
C ILE A 73 -22.15 -2.71 8.91
N TYR A 74 -21.68 -3.51 9.86
CA TYR A 74 -22.32 -4.77 10.23
C TYR A 74 -23.75 -4.54 10.74
N GLN A 75 -23.98 -3.54 11.58
CA GLN A 75 -25.31 -3.20 12.07
C GLN A 75 -26.26 -2.75 10.96
N ALA A 76 -25.76 -2.06 9.94
CA ALA A 76 -26.58 -1.55 8.84
C ALA A 76 -26.87 -2.61 7.75
N ALA A 77 -25.89 -3.46 7.40
CA ALA A 77 -25.93 -4.31 6.21
C ALA A 77 -25.36 -5.73 6.41
N GLY A 78 -25.05 -6.11 7.66
CA GLY A 78 -24.51 -7.42 8.02
C GLY A 78 -23.15 -7.74 7.38
N LEU A 79 -22.83 -9.03 7.34
CA LEU A 79 -21.57 -9.54 6.77
C LEU A 79 -21.41 -9.22 5.28
N ARG A 80 -22.52 -9.18 4.54
CA ARG A 80 -22.52 -8.80 3.12
C ARG A 80 -22.10 -7.34 2.93
N GLY A 81 -22.58 -6.45 3.79
CA GLY A 81 -22.18 -5.05 3.82
C GLY A 81 -20.67 -4.88 4.02
N LEU A 82 -20.09 -5.63 4.96
CA LEU A 82 -18.64 -5.65 5.18
C LEU A 82 -17.88 -6.13 3.95
N SER A 83 -18.27 -7.27 3.37
CA SER A 83 -17.65 -7.81 2.17
C SER A 83 -17.66 -6.81 1.01
N VAL A 84 -18.81 -6.18 0.76
CA VAL A 84 -18.95 -5.15 -0.29
C VAL A 84 -18.09 -3.93 0.02
N PHE A 85 -18.09 -3.43 1.25
CA PHE A 85 -17.31 -2.26 1.64
C PHE A 85 -15.80 -2.49 1.44
N PHE A 86 -15.26 -3.60 1.94
CA PHE A 86 -13.84 -3.90 1.77
C PHE A 86 -13.48 -4.22 0.32
N ALA A 87 -14.37 -4.85 -0.45
CA ALA A 87 -14.17 -5.03 -1.89
C ALA A 87 -14.10 -3.69 -2.64
N LEU A 88 -14.93 -2.70 -2.27
CA LEU A 88 -14.85 -1.34 -2.81
C LEU A 88 -13.53 -0.65 -2.43
N LEU A 89 -13.04 -0.86 -1.21
CA LEU A 89 -11.75 -0.31 -0.76
C LEU A 89 -10.56 -0.90 -1.54
N VAL A 90 -10.57 -2.21 -1.78
CA VAL A 90 -9.56 -2.88 -2.62
C VAL A 90 -9.68 -2.43 -4.07
N MET A 91 -10.89 -2.32 -4.62
CA MET A 91 -11.14 -1.75 -5.95
C MET A 91 -10.55 -0.34 -6.05
N ALA A 92 -10.83 0.55 -5.08
CA ALA A 92 -10.29 1.90 -5.05
C ALA A 92 -8.75 1.90 -5.01
N THR A 93 -8.15 1.02 -4.21
CA THR A 93 -6.69 0.82 -4.13
C THR A 93 -6.10 0.50 -5.51
N TYR A 94 -6.62 -0.49 -6.21
CA TYR A 94 -6.08 -0.89 -7.51
C TYR A 94 -6.47 0.04 -8.66
N LEU A 95 -7.53 0.84 -8.53
CA LEU A 95 -7.79 1.95 -9.43
C LEU A 95 -6.76 3.08 -9.28
N LEU A 96 -6.29 3.37 -8.06
CA LEU A 96 -5.16 4.30 -7.85
C LEU A 96 -3.89 3.73 -8.50
N VAL A 97 -3.61 2.43 -8.36
CA VAL A 97 -2.48 1.78 -9.04
C VAL A 97 -2.61 1.89 -10.56
N PHE A 98 -3.79 1.60 -11.11
CA PHE A 98 -4.08 1.71 -12.54
C PHE A 98 -3.87 3.14 -13.06
N ALA A 99 -4.32 4.16 -12.31
CA ALA A 99 -4.15 5.56 -12.69
C ALA A 99 -2.67 6.02 -12.71
N ARG A 100 -1.78 5.34 -11.98
CA ARG A 100 -0.33 5.59 -12.00
C ARG A 100 0.39 4.86 -13.13
N CYS A 101 -0.22 3.83 -13.71
CA CYS A 101 0.35 3.15 -14.86
C CYS A 101 0.22 4.05 -16.10
N ALA A 102 1.34 4.44 -16.71
CA ALA A 102 1.35 5.29 -17.89
C ALA A 102 0.91 4.53 -19.16
N GLY A 103 0.60 5.25 -20.24
CA GLY A 103 0.56 4.70 -21.60
C GLY A 103 -0.63 3.77 -21.92
N ARG A 104 -0.32 2.53 -22.32
CA ARG A 104 -1.28 1.59 -22.93
C ARG A 104 -2.24 0.99 -21.89
N PRO A 105 -3.55 1.31 -21.92
CA PRO A 105 -4.48 0.96 -20.84
C PRO A 105 -4.67 -0.56 -20.67
N TYR A 106 -4.57 -1.33 -21.74
CA TYR A 106 -4.72 -2.79 -21.67
C TYR A 106 -3.52 -3.48 -20.98
N LEU A 107 -2.29 -2.98 -21.23
CA LEU A 107 -1.10 -3.47 -20.54
C LEU A 107 -1.14 -3.11 -19.06
N ALA A 108 -1.52 -1.87 -18.75
CA ALA A 108 -1.74 -1.43 -17.37
C ALA A 108 -2.77 -2.30 -16.65
N ALA A 109 -3.90 -2.60 -17.29
CA ALA A 109 -4.93 -3.48 -16.72
C ALA A 109 -4.40 -4.89 -16.45
N GLY A 110 -3.63 -5.48 -17.37
CA GLY A 110 -3.01 -6.79 -17.17
C GLY A 110 -2.03 -6.83 -15.99
N VAL A 111 -1.17 -5.81 -15.87
CA VAL A 111 -0.22 -5.71 -14.74
C VAL A 111 -0.96 -5.48 -13.41
N VAL A 112 -2.02 -4.68 -13.41
CA VAL A 112 -2.84 -4.44 -12.20
C VAL A 112 -3.61 -5.69 -11.78
N LEU A 113 -4.14 -6.48 -12.72
CA LEU A 113 -4.76 -7.77 -12.41
C LEU A 113 -3.74 -8.76 -11.84
N LEU A 114 -2.54 -8.83 -12.43
CA LEU A 114 -1.44 -9.65 -11.90
C LEU A 114 -1.10 -9.23 -10.46
N ALA A 115 -1.03 -7.92 -10.20
CA ALA A 115 -0.79 -7.36 -8.88
C ALA A 115 -1.90 -7.73 -7.88
N LEU A 116 -3.18 -7.67 -8.29
CA LEU A 116 -4.31 -8.10 -7.48
C LEU A 116 -4.23 -9.59 -7.13
N PHE A 117 -3.91 -10.46 -8.10
CA PHE A 117 -3.77 -11.89 -7.87
C PHE A 117 -2.57 -12.25 -6.97
N ALA A 118 -1.44 -11.56 -7.13
CA ALA A 118 -0.28 -11.72 -6.24
C ALA A 118 -0.61 -11.34 -4.78
N ALA A 119 -1.49 -10.37 -4.57
CA ALA A 119 -1.94 -9.93 -3.26
C ALA A 119 -3.18 -10.70 -2.74
N SER A 120 -3.59 -11.79 -3.38
CA SER A 120 -4.87 -12.45 -3.09
C SER A 120 -5.02 -13.01 -1.67
N LEU A 121 -3.93 -13.49 -1.06
CA LEU A 121 -3.97 -14.11 0.27
C LEU A 121 -4.53 -13.18 1.37
N PRO A 122 -4.01 -11.96 1.58
CA PRO A 122 -4.52 -11.06 2.62
C PRO A 122 -5.80 -10.31 2.25
N ILE A 123 -6.32 -10.42 1.01
CA ILE A 123 -7.53 -9.70 0.61
C ILE A 123 -8.75 -10.30 1.30
N GLY A 124 -9.45 -9.46 2.06
CA GLY A 124 -10.65 -9.85 2.79
C GLY A 124 -11.20 -8.70 3.63
N VAL A 125 -12.12 -9.03 4.53
CA VAL A 125 -12.69 -8.09 5.52
C VAL A 125 -11.70 -7.93 6.67
N ARG A 126 -10.64 -7.16 6.43
CA ARG A 126 -9.52 -6.97 7.35
C ARG A 126 -9.09 -5.50 7.38
N PRO A 127 -8.71 -4.95 8.55
CA PRO A 127 -8.13 -3.62 8.66
C PRO A 127 -6.89 -3.38 7.78
N GLN A 128 -6.14 -4.43 7.45
CA GLN A 128 -5.01 -4.35 6.51
C GLN A 128 -5.38 -3.77 5.14
N MET A 129 -6.65 -3.83 4.72
CA MET A 129 -7.09 -3.22 3.46
C MET A 129 -6.97 -1.69 3.48
N PHE A 130 -7.10 -1.05 4.64
CA PHE A 130 -6.79 0.38 4.79
C PHE A 130 -5.30 0.64 4.61
N ASN A 131 -4.44 -0.26 5.09
CA ASN A 131 -2.99 -0.14 4.93
C ASN A 131 -2.59 -0.05 3.45
N ILE A 132 -3.07 -0.98 2.63
CA ILE A 132 -2.75 -1.00 1.21
C ILE A 132 -3.38 0.19 0.47
N PHE A 133 -4.57 0.63 0.88
CA PHE A 133 -5.25 1.78 0.30
C PHE A 133 -4.47 3.08 0.53
N PHE A 134 -4.13 3.39 1.77
CA PHE A 134 -3.37 4.60 2.08
C PHE A 134 -1.96 4.56 1.49
N PHE A 135 -1.31 3.39 1.46
CA PHE A 135 -0.03 3.24 0.79
C PHE A 135 -0.14 3.54 -0.72
N ALA A 136 -1.18 3.04 -1.40
CA ALA A 136 -1.46 3.36 -2.80
C ALA A 136 -1.78 4.86 -3.00
N LEU A 137 -2.51 5.47 -2.06
CA LEU A 137 -2.85 6.89 -2.08
C LEU A 137 -1.61 7.78 -1.91
N PHE A 138 -0.70 7.42 -0.99
CA PHE A 138 0.57 8.14 -0.82
C PHE A 138 1.41 8.07 -2.08
N LEU A 139 1.56 6.88 -2.66
CA LEU A 139 2.20 6.70 -3.96
C LEU A 139 1.54 7.53 -5.05
N PHE A 140 0.21 7.61 -5.08
CA PHE A 140 -0.54 8.41 -6.05
C PHE A 140 -0.28 9.90 -5.92
N LEU A 141 -0.27 10.44 -4.70
CA LEU A 141 0.05 11.84 -4.44
C LEU A 141 1.51 12.16 -4.80
N VAL A 142 2.45 11.32 -4.35
CA VAL A 142 3.89 11.55 -4.57
C VAL A 142 4.28 11.42 -6.03
N GLU A 143 3.86 10.35 -6.70
CA GLU A 143 4.11 10.17 -8.13
C GLU A 143 3.36 11.20 -8.98
N GLY A 144 2.19 11.65 -8.54
CA GLY A 144 1.47 12.71 -9.24
C GLY A 144 2.22 14.03 -9.23
N VAL A 145 2.86 14.41 -8.12
CA VAL A 145 3.75 15.58 -8.06
C VAL A 145 5.01 15.36 -8.89
N ARG A 146 5.66 14.19 -8.72
CA ARG A 146 6.88 13.82 -9.45
C ARG A 146 6.67 13.92 -10.96
N GLN A 147 5.57 13.38 -11.48
CA GLN A 147 5.20 13.39 -12.90
C GLN A 147 4.61 14.72 -13.40
N GLY A 148 4.58 15.77 -12.57
CA GLY A 148 4.02 17.09 -12.94
C GLY A 148 2.49 17.11 -13.11
N LYS A 149 1.79 16.03 -12.76
CA LYS A 149 0.31 15.95 -12.80
C LYS A 149 -0.34 16.74 -11.66
N PHE A 150 0.35 16.80 -10.51
CA PHE A 150 -0.08 17.55 -9.33
C PHE A 150 0.93 18.63 -8.96
N ARG A 151 0.45 19.68 -8.28
CA ARG A 151 1.30 20.70 -7.67
C ARG A 151 1.87 20.19 -6.35
N ALA A 152 3.05 20.69 -5.95
CA ALA A 152 3.72 20.32 -4.70
C ALA A 152 2.85 20.45 -3.44
N ARG A 153 1.84 21.35 -3.45
CA ARG A 153 0.84 21.48 -2.38
C ARG A 153 0.07 20.19 -2.08
N ALA A 154 0.07 19.21 -2.99
CA ALA A 154 -0.52 17.90 -2.73
C ALA A 154 0.13 17.19 -1.53
N PHE A 155 1.41 17.48 -1.23
CA PHE A 155 2.10 16.90 -0.06
C PHE A 155 1.49 17.34 1.28
N PHE A 156 0.75 18.46 1.34
CA PHE A 156 0.05 18.88 2.55
C PHE A 156 -1.06 17.92 2.99
N TRP A 157 -1.51 17.02 2.11
CA TRP A 157 -2.43 15.95 2.48
C TRP A 157 -1.75 14.79 3.22
N LEU A 158 -0.42 14.64 3.16
CA LEU A 158 0.27 13.49 3.76
C LEU A 158 0.13 13.45 5.30
N PRO A 159 0.33 14.55 6.05
CA PRO A 159 0.12 14.52 7.50
C PRO A 159 -1.32 14.21 7.95
N PRO A 160 -2.38 14.89 7.46
CA PRO A 160 -3.75 14.57 7.88
C PRO A 160 -4.19 13.17 7.46
N LEU A 161 -3.75 12.68 6.29
CA LEU A 161 -3.99 11.30 5.90
C LEU A 161 -3.24 10.31 6.81
N THR A 162 -2.04 10.65 7.29
CA THR A 162 -1.31 9.82 8.26
C THR A 162 -2.04 9.77 9.60
N ALA A 163 -2.56 10.90 10.09
CA ALA A 163 -3.37 10.93 11.31
C ALA A 163 -4.59 10.02 11.20
N LEU A 164 -5.31 10.08 10.07
CA LEU A 164 -6.43 9.19 9.81
C LEU A 164 -5.96 7.73 9.75
N TRP A 165 -4.92 7.44 8.97
CA TRP A 165 -4.38 6.09 8.79
C TRP A 165 -3.92 5.49 10.12
N ALA A 166 -3.22 6.24 10.97
CA ALA A 166 -2.77 5.81 12.29
C ALA A 166 -3.92 5.41 13.24
N ASN A 167 -5.13 5.92 13.01
CA ASN A 167 -6.34 5.50 13.75
C ASN A 167 -7.02 4.27 13.13
N MET A 168 -6.77 4.00 11.85
CA MET A 168 -7.36 2.88 11.10
C MET A 168 -6.47 1.63 11.06
N HIS A 169 -5.15 1.78 11.06
CA HIS A 169 -4.18 0.68 11.01
C HIS A 169 -2.76 1.16 11.35
N SER A 170 -2.02 0.44 12.21
CA SER A 170 -0.64 0.81 12.59
C SER A 170 0.40 0.75 11.46
N GLY A 171 0.05 0.09 10.36
CA GLY A 171 0.91 0.02 9.17
C GLY A 171 1.16 1.36 8.46
N TYR A 172 0.64 2.49 8.98
CA TYR A 172 1.00 3.84 8.53
C TYR A 172 2.51 4.08 8.45
N LEU A 173 3.30 3.37 9.28
CA LEU A 173 4.76 3.44 9.24
C LEU A 173 5.33 3.03 7.87
N SER A 174 4.66 2.13 7.14
CA SER A 174 5.02 1.80 5.76
C SER A 174 4.87 2.98 4.80
N GLY A 175 3.89 3.85 5.03
CA GLY A 175 3.73 5.11 4.31
C GLY A 175 4.84 6.11 4.64
N VAL A 176 5.25 6.21 5.91
CA VAL A 176 6.39 7.07 6.29
C VAL A 176 7.70 6.55 5.69
N ALA A 177 7.94 5.23 5.74
CA ALA A 177 9.09 4.59 5.12
C ALA A 177 9.12 4.82 3.60
N LEU A 178 7.95 4.76 2.93
CA LEU A 178 7.80 5.11 1.53
C LEU A 178 8.28 6.54 1.26
N LEU A 179 7.83 7.53 2.05
CA LEU A 179 8.29 8.92 1.90
C LEU A 179 9.82 9.03 2.08
N GLY A 180 10.38 8.27 3.03
CA GLY A 180 11.83 8.17 3.23
C GLY A 180 12.58 7.66 1.99
N VAL A 181 12.03 6.67 1.29
CA VAL A 181 12.58 6.18 0.02
C VAL A 181 12.60 7.27 -1.05
N TYR A 182 11.55 8.09 -1.17
CA TYR A 182 11.55 9.22 -2.11
C TYR A 182 12.51 10.33 -1.71
N VAL A 183 12.54 10.72 -0.43
CA VAL A 183 13.46 11.75 0.07
C VAL A 183 14.91 11.33 -0.18
N PHE A 184 15.26 10.10 0.17
CA PHE A 184 16.61 9.56 -0.03
C PHE A 184 16.93 9.34 -1.52
N GLY A 185 16.04 8.67 -2.25
CA GLY A 185 16.24 8.30 -3.65
C GLY A 185 16.33 9.50 -4.59
N GLU A 186 15.43 10.49 -4.43
CA GLU A 186 15.46 11.72 -5.22
C GLU A 186 16.58 12.65 -4.73
N GLY A 187 16.79 12.77 -3.41
CA GLY A 187 17.87 13.57 -2.84
C GLY A 187 19.25 13.13 -3.31
N LEU A 188 19.53 11.82 -3.28
CA LEU A 188 20.81 11.29 -3.74
C LEU A 188 21.01 11.46 -5.26
N GLN A 189 19.94 11.35 -6.05
CA GLN A 189 20.00 11.59 -7.51
C GLN A 189 20.21 13.07 -7.86
N ILE A 190 19.75 14.00 -7.02
CA ILE A 190 20.03 15.44 -7.18
C ILE A 190 21.50 15.72 -6.85
N LEU A 191 22.01 15.12 -5.78
CA LEU A 191 23.40 15.29 -5.37
C LEU A 191 24.33 14.63 -6.39
N TRP A 192 24.21 13.33 -6.62
CA TRP A 192 25.00 12.52 -7.54
C TRP A 192 24.16 12.00 -8.72
N PRO A 193 24.00 12.80 -9.79
CA PRO A 193 23.35 12.34 -11.02
C PRO A 193 24.08 11.13 -11.58
N TRP A 194 23.35 10.04 -11.81
CA TRP A 194 23.93 8.85 -12.42
C TRP A 194 24.33 9.17 -13.87
N LYS A 195 25.62 9.01 -14.20
CA LYS A 195 26.11 9.07 -15.59
C LYS A 195 25.38 8.02 -16.45
N GLY A 196 24.45 8.47 -17.30
CA GLY A 196 23.63 7.61 -18.16
C GLY A 196 22.17 8.05 -18.29
N GLU A 197 21.70 8.96 -17.44
CA GLU A 197 20.39 9.59 -17.59
C GLU A 197 20.48 10.75 -18.59
N ALA A 198 20.30 10.44 -19.87
CA ALA A 198 20.23 11.46 -20.91
C ALA A 198 19.07 12.42 -20.61
N ARG A 199 19.40 13.69 -20.36
CA ARG A 199 18.47 14.83 -20.37
C ARG A 199 18.18 15.21 -21.81
N ASP A 200 17.55 14.32 -22.58
CA ASP A 200 17.09 14.67 -23.93
C ASP A 200 15.79 15.48 -23.80
N GLY A 201 15.92 16.78 -24.10
CA GLY A 201 14.99 17.86 -23.76
C GLY A 201 13.63 17.89 -24.47
N ALA A 202 13.03 16.74 -24.77
CA ALA A 202 11.68 16.69 -25.37
C ALA A 202 10.66 15.86 -24.54
N THR A 203 11.12 14.95 -23.69
CA THR A 203 10.25 14.18 -22.77
C THR A 203 11.10 13.70 -21.60
N GLU A 204 10.88 14.24 -20.39
CA GLU A 204 11.54 13.71 -19.19
C GLU A 204 11.12 12.25 -19.00
N VAL A 205 12.04 11.35 -19.33
CA VAL A 205 11.84 9.91 -19.27
C VAL A 205 11.74 9.42 -17.81
N ASN A 206 12.46 10.08 -16.91
CA ASN A 206 12.43 9.88 -15.47
C ASN A 206 12.06 11.22 -14.81
N PRO A 207 10.76 11.52 -14.63
CA PRO A 207 10.36 12.74 -13.95
C PRO A 207 10.95 12.77 -12.52
N ARG A 208 11.49 13.91 -12.11
CA ARG A 208 12.16 14.09 -10.82
C ARG A 208 11.52 15.16 -9.98
N LEU A 209 11.66 15.02 -8.67
CA LEU A 209 11.34 16.12 -7.76
C LEU A 209 12.45 17.18 -7.79
N SER A 210 12.07 18.45 -7.73
CA SER A 210 13.02 19.55 -7.51
C SER A 210 13.55 19.53 -6.08
N LEU A 211 14.70 20.17 -5.81
CA LEU A 211 15.27 20.25 -4.47
C LEU A 211 14.28 20.84 -3.44
N GLY A 212 13.51 21.85 -3.83
CA GLY A 212 12.46 22.43 -2.98
C GLY A 212 11.29 21.46 -2.72
N GLN A 213 10.92 20.63 -3.70
CA GLN A 213 9.92 19.59 -3.52
C GLN A 213 10.42 18.47 -2.61
N VAL A 214 11.69 18.07 -2.72
CA VAL A 214 12.31 17.08 -1.82
C VAL A 214 12.37 17.62 -0.39
N GLY A 215 12.79 18.88 -0.20
CA GLY A 215 12.79 19.53 1.12
C GLY A 215 11.38 19.61 1.73
N LEU A 216 10.39 19.98 0.93
CA LEU A 216 8.98 19.98 1.36
C LEU A 216 8.49 18.57 1.71
N LEU A 217 8.84 17.57 0.91
CA LEU A 217 8.47 16.18 1.17
C LEU A 217 9.09 15.66 2.47
N ALA A 218 10.36 16.00 2.74
CA ALA A 218 11.03 15.67 4.00
C ALA A 218 10.36 16.32 5.21
N LEU A 219 9.96 17.59 5.10
CA LEU A 219 9.17 18.26 6.14
C LEU A 219 7.82 17.56 6.34
N MET A 220 7.11 17.23 5.26
CA MET A 220 5.82 16.53 5.35
C MET A 220 5.96 15.11 5.89
N MET A 221 7.08 14.43 5.65
CA MET A 221 7.40 13.14 6.27
C MET A 221 7.55 13.27 7.79
N ALA A 222 8.29 14.27 8.27
CA ALA A 222 8.45 14.53 9.70
C ALA A 222 7.10 14.89 10.35
N LEU A 223 6.31 15.77 9.72
CA LEU A 223 4.98 16.10 10.19
C LEU A 223 4.01 14.91 10.15
N SER A 224 4.17 13.99 9.20
CA SER A 224 3.38 12.74 9.15
C SER A 224 3.70 11.83 10.33
N MET A 225 4.97 11.71 10.72
CA MET A 225 5.35 10.96 11.91
C MET A 225 4.74 11.57 13.18
N LEU A 226 4.75 12.90 13.30
CA LEU A 226 4.11 13.60 14.43
C LEU A 226 2.58 13.47 14.39
N ALA A 227 1.98 13.48 13.20
CA ALA A 227 0.53 13.35 13.04
C ALA A 227 0.00 11.99 13.52
N ALA A 228 0.83 10.94 13.55
CA ALA A 228 0.46 9.65 14.13
C ALA A 228 0.18 9.72 15.65
N LEU A 229 0.71 10.73 16.35
CA LEU A 229 0.42 10.99 17.77
C LEU A 229 -1.03 11.45 18.01
N LEU A 230 -1.77 11.80 16.95
CA LEU A 230 -3.21 12.08 17.04
C LEU A 230 -4.06 10.80 17.19
N ASN A 231 -3.43 9.64 17.36
CA ASN A 231 -4.12 8.45 17.86
C ASN A 231 -4.28 8.54 19.40
N PRO A 232 -5.41 8.09 19.97
CA PRO A 232 -5.65 8.09 21.42
C PRO A 232 -4.58 7.37 22.26
N ARG A 233 -3.83 6.43 21.67
CA ARG A 233 -2.70 5.73 22.30
C ARG A 233 -1.37 6.49 22.21
N GLY A 234 -1.33 7.61 21.49
CA GLY A 234 -0.15 8.48 21.38
C GLY A 234 1.12 7.72 21.03
N ILE A 235 2.10 7.77 21.93
CA ILE A 235 3.42 7.15 21.74
C ILE A 235 3.38 5.62 21.67
N ASP A 236 2.43 4.98 22.37
CA ASP A 236 2.35 3.51 22.39
C ASP A 236 2.04 2.96 21.00
N LEU A 237 1.21 3.68 20.22
CA LEU A 237 0.97 3.34 18.82
C LEU A 237 2.25 3.47 18.00
N VAL A 238 3.03 4.55 18.20
CA VAL A 238 4.25 4.80 17.42
C VAL A 238 5.29 3.70 17.65
N LEU A 239 5.37 3.19 18.88
CA LEU A 239 6.27 2.10 19.24
C LEU A 239 5.71 0.71 18.87
N PHE A 240 4.40 0.57 18.67
CA PHE A 240 3.74 -0.71 18.42
C PHE A 240 4.33 -1.49 17.23
N PRO A 241 4.59 -0.90 16.05
CA PRO A 241 5.25 -1.62 14.96
C PRO A 241 6.63 -2.16 15.33
N LEU A 242 7.40 -1.44 16.15
CA LEU A 242 8.71 -1.89 16.60
C LEU A 242 8.59 -3.11 17.53
N PHE A 243 7.63 -3.11 18.45
CA PHE A 243 7.32 -4.27 19.28
C PHE A 243 6.86 -5.48 18.46
N THR A 244 6.07 -5.23 17.43
CA THR A 244 5.59 -6.30 16.53
C THR A 244 6.76 -6.95 15.78
N LEU A 245 7.68 -6.13 15.26
CA LEU A 245 8.86 -6.58 14.52
C LEU A 245 9.98 -7.16 15.40
N SER A 246 9.92 -6.98 16.73
CA SER A 246 10.87 -7.58 17.67
C SER A 246 10.30 -8.76 18.45
N SER A 247 9.00 -9.05 18.31
CA SER A 247 8.33 -10.15 19.00
C SER A 247 8.55 -11.48 18.28
N ASP A 248 9.33 -12.36 18.90
CA ASP A 248 9.55 -13.73 18.42
C ASP A 248 8.24 -14.50 18.31
N ALA A 249 7.33 -14.34 19.28
CA ALA A 249 6.04 -15.02 19.30
C ALA A 249 5.16 -14.65 18.09
N ILE A 250 5.08 -13.36 17.77
CA ILE A 250 4.32 -12.89 16.60
C ILE A 250 4.93 -13.45 15.31
N GLN A 251 6.25 -13.38 15.17
CA GLN A 251 6.93 -13.81 13.95
C GLN A 251 6.94 -15.33 13.74
N SER A 252 6.91 -16.12 14.82
CA SER A 252 7.00 -17.59 14.78
C SER A 252 5.64 -18.31 14.81
N HIS A 253 4.57 -17.64 15.24
CA HIS A 253 3.25 -18.28 15.38
C HIS A 253 2.17 -17.72 14.46
N ILE A 254 2.31 -16.49 13.97
CA ILE A 254 1.31 -15.91 13.08
C ILE A 254 1.72 -16.15 11.63
N VAL A 255 0.97 -17.00 10.93
CA VAL A 255 1.28 -17.53 9.59
C VAL A 255 1.57 -16.44 8.55
N GLU A 256 0.92 -15.28 8.63
CA GLU A 256 1.15 -14.18 7.67
C GLU A 256 2.54 -13.53 7.81
N TRP A 257 3.23 -13.73 8.94
CA TRP A 257 4.60 -13.26 9.16
C TRP A 257 5.64 -14.18 8.56
N PHE A 258 5.27 -15.40 8.18
CA PHE A 258 6.20 -16.34 7.56
C PHE A 258 6.61 -15.89 6.16
N SER A 259 7.80 -16.33 5.76
CA SER A 259 8.25 -16.19 4.38
C SER A 259 7.34 -17.00 3.43
N PRO A 260 7.15 -16.53 2.18
CA PRO A 260 6.23 -17.15 1.24
C PRO A 260 6.66 -18.58 0.85
N ASP A 261 5.72 -19.52 0.89
CA ASP A 261 5.91 -20.89 0.39
C ASP A 261 5.62 -20.98 -1.13
N PHE A 262 6.66 -20.90 -1.96
CA PHE A 262 6.53 -20.93 -3.42
C PHE A 262 5.97 -22.24 -4.02
N ARG A 263 5.60 -23.24 -3.21
CA ARG A 263 4.75 -24.34 -3.66
C ARG A 263 3.30 -23.91 -3.92
N LEU A 264 2.87 -22.80 -3.32
CA LEU A 264 1.52 -22.26 -3.45
C LEU A 264 1.42 -21.27 -4.61
N VAL A 265 0.38 -21.43 -5.44
CA VAL A 265 0.21 -20.68 -6.69
C VAL A 265 0.26 -19.17 -6.51
N TYR A 266 -0.38 -18.63 -5.48
CA TYR A 266 -0.41 -17.18 -5.26
C TYR A 266 0.98 -16.59 -4.94
N PHE A 267 1.86 -17.34 -4.27
CA PHE A 267 3.25 -16.94 -4.06
C PHE A 267 4.09 -17.08 -5.34
N GLN A 268 3.77 -18.03 -6.21
CA GLN A 268 4.37 -18.12 -7.56
C GLN A 268 4.00 -16.91 -8.42
N ILE A 269 2.78 -16.39 -8.31
CA ILE A 269 2.36 -15.16 -9.00
C ILE A 269 3.18 -13.96 -8.50
N PHE A 270 3.41 -13.85 -7.18
CA PHE A 270 4.32 -12.85 -6.60
C PHE A 270 5.75 -12.97 -7.16
N ALA A 271 6.33 -14.18 -7.21
CA ALA A 271 7.63 -14.41 -7.82
C ALA A 271 7.66 -14.05 -9.31
N GLY A 272 6.62 -14.40 -10.05
CA GLY A 272 6.47 -14.06 -11.47
C GLY A 272 6.42 -12.55 -11.70
N MET A 273 5.71 -11.80 -10.84
CA MET A 273 5.68 -10.34 -10.90
C MET A 273 7.05 -9.71 -10.59
N MET A 274 7.80 -10.27 -9.64
CA MET A 274 9.18 -9.84 -9.37
C MET A 274 10.10 -10.14 -10.56
N ALA A 275 10.05 -11.35 -11.12
CA ALA A 275 10.82 -11.73 -12.30
C ALA A 275 10.49 -10.83 -13.50
N LEU A 276 9.21 -10.52 -13.71
CA LEU A 276 8.75 -9.61 -14.76
C LEU A 276 9.33 -8.21 -14.59
N GLY A 277 9.38 -7.68 -13.36
CA GLY A 277 10.00 -6.39 -13.09
C GLY A 277 11.51 -6.36 -13.33
N LEU A 278 12.23 -7.39 -12.88
CA LEU A 278 13.66 -7.54 -13.14
C LEU A 278 13.96 -7.66 -14.64
N LEU A 279 13.17 -8.46 -15.36
CA LEU A 279 13.28 -8.59 -16.80
C LEU A 279 12.96 -7.27 -17.52
N ALA A 280 11.92 -6.55 -17.08
CA ALA A 280 11.58 -5.25 -17.64
C ALA A 280 12.69 -4.23 -17.42
N PHE A 281 13.37 -4.23 -16.26
CA PHE A 281 14.54 -3.39 -16.02
C PHE A 281 15.74 -3.79 -16.88
N ALA A 282 15.99 -5.09 -17.06
CA ALA A 282 17.09 -5.59 -17.86
C ALA A 282 16.92 -5.31 -19.36
N LEU A 283 15.68 -5.41 -19.87
CA LEU A 283 15.36 -5.20 -21.28
C LEU A 283 15.05 -3.75 -21.63
N SER A 284 14.72 -2.91 -20.63
CA SER A 284 14.46 -1.49 -20.86
C SER A 284 15.75 -0.78 -21.26
N ARG A 285 15.70 -0.05 -22.38
CA ARG A 285 16.80 0.86 -22.78
C ARG A 285 16.98 2.03 -21.80
N LYS A 286 15.99 2.26 -20.95
CA LYS A 286 15.94 3.33 -19.95
C LYS A 286 16.20 2.72 -18.58
N ARG A 287 17.26 3.20 -17.90
CA ARG A 287 17.59 2.72 -16.56
C ARG A 287 16.53 3.20 -15.56
N PRO A 288 16.06 2.33 -14.64
CA PRO A 288 15.17 2.76 -13.57
C PRO A 288 15.89 3.80 -12.69
N SER A 289 15.14 4.76 -12.16
CA SER A 289 15.72 5.68 -11.17
C SER A 289 16.08 4.91 -9.89
N LEU A 290 16.99 5.47 -9.08
CA LEU A 290 17.33 4.87 -7.79
C LEU A 290 16.08 4.73 -6.91
N THR A 291 15.19 5.72 -6.92
CA THR A 291 13.90 5.68 -6.21
C THR A 291 13.06 4.49 -6.66
N ASP A 292 12.92 4.26 -7.96
CA ASP A 292 12.15 3.13 -8.50
C ASP A 292 12.78 1.78 -8.11
N LEU A 293 14.11 1.70 -8.11
CA LEU A 293 14.85 0.50 -7.69
C LEU A 293 14.69 0.22 -6.19
N LEU A 294 14.83 1.24 -5.34
CA LEU A 294 14.65 1.13 -3.89
C LEU A 294 13.22 0.74 -3.52
N LEU A 295 12.22 1.33 -4.19
CA LEU A 295 10.82 0.95 -4.01
C LEU A 295 10.58 -0.50 -4.40
N PHE A 296 11.05 -0.91 -5.58
CA PHE A 296 10.87 -2.26 -6.09
C PHE A 296 11.57 -3.30 -5.21
N LEU A 297 12.88 -3.15 -4.98
CA LEU A 297 13.67 -4.12 -4.21
C LEU A 297 13.33 -4.09 -2.72
N GLY A 298 13.08 -2.91 -2.14
CA GLY A 298 12.73 -2.77 -0.74
C GLY A 298 11.40 -3.46 -0.41
N THR A 299 10.36 -3.19 -1.20
CA THR A 299 9.06 -3.84 -0.99
C THR A 299 9.08 -5.33 -1.36
N ALA A 300 9.86 -5.73 -2.37
CA ALA A 300 10.07 -7.14 -2.68
C ALA A 300 10.75 -7.87 -1.52
N GLY A 301 11.81 -7.29 -0.94
CA GLY A 301 12.50 -7.80 0.24
C GLY A 301 11.56 -7.97 1.43
N MET A 302 10.72 -6.97 1.71
CA MET A 302 9.70 -7.07 2.76
C MET A 302 8.73 -8.23 2.51
N GLY A 303 8.27 -8.42 1.26
CA GLY A 303 7.38 -9.52 0.87
C GLY A 303 8.03 -10.90 0.90
N LEU A 304 9.35 -10.98 0.64
CA LEU A 304 10.14 -12.21 0.75
C LEU A 304 10.40 -12.59 2.21
N ILE A 305 10.55 -11.61 3.10
CA ILE A 305 10.69 -11.85 4.53
C ILE A 305 9.35 -12.30 5.11
N SER A 306 8.26 -11.59 4.80
CA SER A 306 6.93 -11.85 5.34
C SER A 306 5.84 -11.68 4.28
N ALA A 307 5.01 -12.72 4.11
CA ALA A 307 3.88 -12.75 3.19
C ALA A 307 2.90 -11.58 3.39
N ARG A 308 2.76 -11.07 4.62
CA ARG A 308 1.93 -9.91 4.97
C ARG A 308 2.27 -8.65 4.18
N HIS A 309 3.52 -8.49 3.75
CA HIS A 309 3.98 -7.30 3.04
C HIS A 309 3.86 -7.40 1.52
N ILE A 310 3.51 -8.56 0.96
CA ILE A 310 3.34 -8.76 -0.49
C ILE A 310 2.41 -7.70 -1.13
N PRO A 311 1.25 -7.34 -0.54
CA PRO A 311 0.41 -6.30 -1.13
C PRO A 311 1.07 -4.93 -1.27
N LEU A 312 2.02 -4.57 -0.39
CA LEU A 312 2.77 -3.32 -0.52
C LEU A 312 3.68 -3.37 -1.75
N PHE A 313 4.30 -4.52 -2.01
CA PHE A 313 5.07 -4.75 -3.23
C PHE A 313 4.18 -4.66 -4.47
N THR A 314 3.02 -5.33 -4.48
CA THR A 314 2.16 -5.34 -5.68
C THR A 314 1.68 -3.93 -6.03
N VAL A 315 1.33 -3.13 -5.01
CA VAL A 315 0.95 -1.72 -5.18
C VAL A 315 2.12 -0.87 -5.68
N ALA A 316 3.32 -1.01 -5.09
CA ALA A 316 4.49 -0.23 -5.48
C ALA A 316 5.00 -0.59 -6.88
N ALA A 317 5.21 -1.89 -7.12
CA ALA A 317 5.90 -2.41 -8.30
C ALA A 317 5.04 -2.32 -9.57
N ALA A 318 3.72 -2.43 -9.49
CA ALA A 318 2.86 -2.47 -10.68
C ALA A 318 3.08 -1.28 -11.65
N SER A 319 3.11 -0.04 -11.13
CA SER A 319 3.37 1.14 -11.97
C SER A 319 4.78 1.14 -12.55
N VAL A 320 5.76 0.66 -11.79
CA VAL A 320 7.17 0.60 -12.20
C VAL A 320 7.36 -0.42 -13.32
N ILE A 321 6.78 -1.62 -13.16
CA ILE A 321 6.76 -2.68 -14.17
C ILE A 321 6.06 -2.20 -15.44
N ALA A 322 4.87 -1.58 -15.32
CA ALA A 322 4.13 -1.08 -16.47
C ALA A 322 4.93 -0.04 -17.27
N ARG A 323 5.62 0.90 -16.59
CA ARG A 323 6.50 1.88 -17.25
C ARG A 323 7.70 1.21 -17.94
N ALA A 324 8.37 0.28 -17.26
CA ALA A 324 9.53 -0.42 -17.80
C ALA A 324 9.17 -1.30 -19.02
N LEU A 325 8.02 -1.98 -18.99
CA LEU A 325 7.50 -2.74 -20.13
C LEU A 325 7.13 -1.84 -21.32
N LEU A 326 6.56 -0.66 -21.07
CA LEU A 326 6.29 0.28 -22.15
C LEU A 326 7.58 0.79 -22.79
N ALA A 327 8.59 1.10 -21.98
CA ALA A 327 9.90 1.51 -22.46
C ALA A 327 10.61 0.43 -23.32
N SER A 328 10.44 -0.86 -23.00
CA SER A 328 11.00 -1.95 -23.81
C SER A 328 10.24 -2.16 -25.13
N LEU A 329 8.92 -1.97 -25.14
CA LEU A 329 8.08 -2.09 -26.35
C LEU A 329 8.25 -0.93 -27.35
N GLU A 330 8.59 0.27 -26.88
CA GLU A 330 8.87 1.40 -27.78
C GLU A 330 10.17 1.21 -28.59
N GLY A 331 11.11 0.43 -28.07
CA GLY A 331 12.39 0.10 -28.74
C GLY A 331 12.30 -1.00 -29.81
N THR A 332 11.15 -1.67 -29.96
CA THR A 332 10.93 -2.82 -30.85
C THR A 332 10.16 -2.48 -32.14
N ARG A 333 10.11 -1.20 -32.53
CA ARG A 333 9.77 -0.85 -33.92
C ARG A 333 10.91 -1.28 -34.85
N LEU A 334 10.88 -2.55 -35.25
CA LEU A 334 11.54 -3.08 -36.45
C LEU A 334 10.68 -2.77 -37.67
#